data_AF-A0A2E7PQE8-F1
#
_entry.id   AF-A0A2E7PQE8-F1
#
_cell.length_a   1.000
_cell.length_b   1.000
_cell.length_c   1.000
_cell.angle_alpha   90.00
_cell.angle_beta   90.00
_cell.angle_gamma   90.00
#
_symmetry.space_group_name_H-M   'P 1'
#
loop_
_entity.id
_entity.type
_entity.pdbx_description
1 polymer ?
#
loop_
_entity_poly.entity_id
_entity_poly.type
_entity_poly.pdbx_seq_one_letter_code
_entity_poly.pdbx_strand_id
1 'polypeptide(L)'
;LDDFFWPDGHIRVTGREYNGLLESPCHQRGAMSCLSCHSMHKSDPNDQLARGMRSNQACLQCHKEMANDITAHTRHAANSAGSNCYNCHMPHTSYGLLKAIRGHTIETPDVATTLETGRPNACNLCHLDKTLDWTAEHLAKRTGQPKAKVPPVHQTTAASAVWLLNGDAGQRALAAWHMGWEPALLASGSGWQSPLLADTLTDPYSAVRYIAHKALVKQPGFVAYKYDFVADEAKRLAKQKEAMGIWLREQRIKIPLPAGPVLLNAQGVRDVDRVQTLIRTRNNRPMRLRE
;
A
#
# COMPACT_ATOMS: atom_id res chain seq x y z
N LEU A 1 -3.62 -12.85 18.45
CA LEU A 1 -4.09 -11.47 18.18
C LEU A 1 -3.52 -10.96 16.86
N ASP A 2 -2.34 -11.42 16.47
CA ASP A 2 -1.56 -11.04 15.28
C ASP A 2 -2.25 -11.22 13.92
N ASP A 3 -3.34 -11.99 13.89
CA ASP A 3 -4.21 -12.12 12.71
C ASP A 3 -5.14 -10.90 12.53
N PHE A 4 -5.49 -10.20 13.62
CA PHE A 4 -6.43 -9.07 13.61
C PHE A 4 -5.76 -7.72 13.81
N PHE A 5 -4.60 -7.71 14.48
CA PHE A 5 -3.81 -6.52 14.77
C PHE A 5 -2.39 -6.68 14.27
N TRP A 6 -1.78 -5.56 13.89
CA TRP A 6 -0.35 -5.45 13.72
C TRP A 6 0.35 -5.47 15.09
N PRO A 7 1.65 -5.78 15.17
CA PRO A 7 2.39 -5.82 16.45
C PRO A 7 2.33 -4.51 17.27
N ASP A 8 2.08 -3.36 16.66
CA ASP A 8 1.86 -2.06 17.32
C ASP A 8 0.41 -1.86 17.80
N GLY A 9 -0.46 -2.86 17.66
CA GLY A 9 -1.89 -2.77 18.03
C GLY A 9 -2.78 -2.13 16.96
N HIS A 10 -2.22 -1.68 15.83
CA HIS A 10 -3.03 -1.10 14.75
C HIS A 10 -3.90 -2.17 14.07
N ILE A 11 -5.05 -1.75 13.55
CA ILE A 11 -5.99 -2.66 12.89
C ILE A 11 -5.36 -3.28 11.64
N ARG A 12 -5.26 -4.59 11.62
CA ARG A 12 -4.76 -5.37 10.49
C ARG A 12 -5.88 -5.92 9.62
N VAL A 13 -7.00 -6.30 10.23
CA VAL A 13 -8.19 -6.80 9.56
C VAL A 13 -9.40 -5.98 9.98
N THR A 14 -10.28 -5.69 9.03
CA THR A 14 -11.43 -4.82 9.25
C THR A 14 -12.42 -5.37 10.28
N GLY A 15 -13.36 -4.54 10.73
CA GLY A 15 -14.40 -4.89 11.70
C GLY A 15 -14.04 -4.51 13.15
N ARG A 16 -12.93 -3.78 13.33
CA ARG A 16 -12.36 -3.37 14.62
C ARG A 16 -11.90 -1.90 14.61
N GLU A 17 -12.38 -1.11 13.66
CA GLU A 17 -11.99 0.28 13.44
C GLU A 17 -12.31 1.17 14.64
N TYR A 18 -13.34 0.83 15.42
CA TYR A 18 -13.62 1.50 16.69
C TYR A 18 -12.44 1.39 17.67
N ASN A 19 -11.78 0.22 17.77
CA ASN A 19 -10.59 0.07 18.61
C ASN A 19 -9.45 0.96 18.09
N GLY A 20 -9.27 1.04 16.77
CA GLY A 20 -8.27 1.92 16.18
C GLY A 20 -8.54 3.40 16.49
N LEU A 21 -9.81 3.81 16.42
CA LEU A 21 -10.25 5.16 16.82
C LEU A 21 -9.91 5.45 18.28
N LEU A 22 -10.20 4.51 19.20
CA LEU A 22 -9.92 4.68 20.63
C LEU A 22 -8.43 4.92 20.91
N GLU A 23 -7.54 4.27 20.15
CA GLU A 23 -6.08 4.43 20.27
C GLU A 23 -5.55 5.69 19.58
N SER A 24 -6.38 6.41 18.83
CA SER A 24 -5.91 7.61 18.14
C SER A 24 -5.78 8.79 19.11
N PRO A 25 -4.71 9.59 19.03
CA PRO A 25 -4.55 10.77 19.90
C PRO A 25 -5.68 11.79 19.77
N CYS A 26 -6.36 11.84 18.62
CA CYS A 26 -7.51 12.70 18.38
C CYS A 26 -8.73 12.29 19.24
N HIS A 27 -8.84 11.01 19.61
CA HIS A 27 -9.83 10.51 20.55
C HIS A 27 -9.30 10.60 21.98
N GLN A 28 -8.11 10.05 22.25
CA GLN A 28 -7.55 9.99 23.61
C GLN A 28 -7.34 11.35 24.27
N ARG A 29 -6.99 12.37 23.47
CA ARG A 29 -6.68 13.73 23.95
C ARG A 29 -7.64 14.79 23.39
N GLY A 30 -8.65 14.37 22.64
CA GLY A 30 -9.61 15.25 21.98
C GLY A 30 -11.04 14.77 22.18
N ALA A 31 -11.94 15.24 21.32
CA ALA A 31 -13.36 14.87 21.34
C ALA A 31 -13.77 14.06 20.09
N MET A 32 -12.81 13.51 19.35
CA MET A 32 -13.10 12.79 18.11
C MET A 32 -13.91 11.53 18.41
N SER A 33 -15.01 11.33 17.69
CA SER A 33 -15.81 10.12 17.71
C SER A 33 -16.15 9.68 16.29
N CYS A 34 -16.82 8.54 16.13
CA CYS A 34 -17.31 8.10 14.82
C CYS A 34 -18.15 9.20 14.13
N LEU A 35 -18.99 9.89 14.90
CA LEU A 35 -19.91 10.92 14.40
C LEU A 35 -19.22 12.26 14.08
N SER A 36 -17.92 12.41 14.38
CA SER A 36 -17.14 13.56 13.92
C SER A 36 -16.94 13.56 12.40
N CYS A 37 -16.95 12.37 11.78
CA CYS A 37 -16.73 12.17 10.35
C CYS A 37 -17.89 11.46 9.65
N HIS A 38 -18.60 10.58 10.35
CA HIS A 38 -19.68 9.77 9.80
C HIS A 38 -21.06 10.35 10.12
N SER A 39 -22.03 10.05 9.25
CA SER A 39 -23.43 10.34 9.49
C SER A 39 -24.27 9.09 9.18
N MET A 40 -25.15 8.73 10.11
CA MET A 40 -26.11 7.63 9.92
C MET A 40 -27.29 8.01 9.01
N HIS A 41 -27.48 9.31 8.77
CA HIS A 41 -28.53 9.84 7.91
C HIS A 41 -27.95 10.72 6.81
N LYS A 42 -28.56 10.69 5.61
CA LYS A 42 -28.20 11.60 4.49
C LYS A 42 -26.70 11.54 4.11
N SER A 43 -26.09 10.38 4.23
CA SER A 43 -24.74 10.05 3.76
C SER A 43 -24.82 9.01 2.63
N ASP A 44 -23.74 8.88 1.87
CA ASP A 44 -23.54 7.72 0.99
C ASP A 44 -23.44 6.46 1.88
N PRO A 45 -24.24 5.41 1.64
CA PRO A 45 -24.16 4.19 2.44
C PRO A 45 -22.79 3.52 2.35
N ASN A 46 -22.01 3.79 1.29
CA ASN A 46 -20.61 3.39 1.21
C ASN A 46 -19.77 4.32 2.11
N ASP A 47 -19.14 3.72 3.12
CA ASP A 47 -18.35 4.38 4.18
C ASP A 47 -19.14 5.27 5.14
N GLN A 48 -20.39 5.66 4.83
CA GLN A 48 -21.24 6.51 5.69
C GLN A 48 -20.61 7.85 6.08
N LEU A 49 -19.71 8.39 5.25
CA LEU A 49 -19.06 9.67 5.51
C LEU A 49 -20.07 10.81 5.37
N ALA A 50 -20.08 11.72 6.34
CA ALA A 50 -20.90 12.92 6.29
C ALA A 50 -20.47 13.83 5.12
N ARG A 51 -21.37 14.73 4.69
CA ARG A 51 -21.10 15.65 3.58
C ARG A 51 -19.82 16.46 3.88
N GLY A 52 -18.89 16.47 2.93
CA GLY A 52 -17.59 17.15 3.04
C GLY A 52 -16.48 16.33 3.71
N MET A 53 -16.82 15.23 4.39
CA MET A 53 -15.86 14.37 5.12
C MET A 53 -15.10 13.38 4.23
N ARG A 54 -15.23 13.48 2.90
CA ARG A 54 -14.29 12.84 1.97
C ARG A 54 -13.04 13.70 1.71
N SER A 55 -13.05 14.96 2.16
CA SER A 55 -11.96 15.92 1.95
C SER A 55 -11.19 16.19 3.24
N ASN A 56 -10.10 16.97 3.14
CA ASN A 56 -9.33 17.43 4.29
C ASN A 56 -10.16 18.22 5.32
N GLN A 57 -11.36 18.67 4.95
CA GLN A 57 -12.28 19.33 5.87
C GLN A 57 -12.52 18.51 7.15
N ALA A 58 -12.52 17.18 7.08
CA ALA A 58 -12.66 16.34 8.27
C ALA A 58 -11.55 16.55 9.31
N CYS A 59 -10.33 16.78 8.85
CA CYS A 59 -9.18 17.06 9.73
C CYS A 59 -9.14 18.54 10.13
N LEU A 60 -9.46 19.43 9.19
CA LEU A 60 -9.39 20.89 9.38
C LEU A 60 -10.48 21.44 10.33
N GLN A 61 -11.47 20.65 10.72
CA GLN A 61 -12.41 21.04 11.78
C GLN A 61 -11.67 21.39 13.09
N CYS A 62 -10.65 20.60 13.39
CA CYS A 62 -9.81 20.74 14.59
C CYS A 62 -8.43 21.32 14.25
N HIS A 63 -7.85 20.96 13.11
CA HIS A 63 -6.49 21.38 12.70
C HIS A 63 -6.50 22.61 11.78
N LYS A 64 -7.19 23.68 12.20
CA LYS A 64 -7.46 24.86 11.35
C LYS A 64 -6.20 25.54 10.81
N GLU A 65 -5.14 25.57 11.61
CA GLU A 65 -3.86 26.21 11.21
C GLU A 65 -3.24 25.55 9.97
N MET A 66 -3.51 24.27 9.74
CA MET A 66 -2.99 23.52 8.58
C MET A 66 -3.66 23.95 7.26
N ALA A 67 -4.78 24.68 7.31
CA ALA A 67 -5.48 25.15 6.11
C ALA A 67 -4.70 26.25 5.38
N ASN A 68 -3.84 26.99 6.08
CA ASN A 68 -3.17 28.17 5.53
C ASN A 68 -2.09 27.81 4.50
N ASP A 69 -1.33 26.74 4.75
CA ASP A 69 -0.32 26.23 3.82
C ASP A 69 -0.19 24.71 3.92
N ILE A 70 -1.09 24.02 3.23
CA ILE A 70 -1.08 22.57 3.18
C ILE A 70 0.16 22.01 2.51
N THR A 71 0.79 22.77 1.61
CA THR A 71 1.97 22.30 0.87
C THR A 71 3.22 22.32 1.74
N ALA A 72 3.36 23.31 2.62
CA ALA A 72 4.41 23.33 3.64
C ALA A 72 4.30 22.13 4.59
N HIS A 73 3.07 21.77 4.98
CA HIS A 73 2.85 20.59 5.81
C HIS A 73 3.10 19.29 5.04
N THR A 74 2.37 19.07 3.96
CA THR A 74 2.33 17.77 3.26
C THR A 74 3.56 17.53 2.40
N ARG A 75 4.27 18.58 1.98
CA ARG A 75 5.37 18.54 1.00
C ARG A 75 4.97 17.93 -0.35
N HIS A 76 3.69 18.01 -0.66
CA HIS A 76 3.10 17.62 -1.93
C HIS A 76 2.40 18.82 -2.58
N ALA A 77 2.17 18.74 -3.88
CA ALA A 77 1.41 19.76 -4.59
C ALA A 77 -0.03 19.81 -4.05
N ALA A 78 -0.57 21.01 -3.84
CA ALA A 78 -1.83 21.25 -3.12
C ALA A 78 -3.02 20.40 -3.60
N ASN A 79 -3.13 20.19 -4.92
CA ASN A 79 -4.22 19.45 -5.55
C ASN A 79 -3.89 17.97 -5.83
N SER A 80 -2.81 17.45 -5.26
CA SER A 80 -2.40 16.05 -5.41
C SER A 80 -2.99 15.16 -4.31
N ALA A 81 -3.05 13.86 -4.58
CA ALA A 81 -3.43 12.87 -3.57
C ALA A 81 -2.51 12.89 -2.34
N GLY A 82 -1.24 13.31 -2.48
CA GLY A 82 -0.30 13.44 -1.35
C GLY A 82 -0.63 14.60 -0.40
N SER A 83 -1.43 15.58 -0.84
CA SER A 83 -1.94 16.64 0.02
C SER A 83 -3.28 16.28 0.69
N ASN A 84 -3.76 15.05 0.53
CA ASN A 84 -4.93 14.56 1.27
C ASN A 84 -4.48 13.98 2.63
N CYS A 85 -4.95 14.57 3.74
CA CYS A 85 -4.60 14.19 5.11
C CYS A 85 -4.78 12.70 5.36
N TYR A 86 -5.86 12.12 4.82
CA TYR A 86 -6.17 10.70 4.97
C TYR A 86 -5.07 9.79 4.44
N ASN A 87 -4.39 10.17 3.34
CA ASN A 87 -3.43 9.27 2.70
C ASN A 87 -2.14 9.06 3.50
N CYS A 88 -1.80 10.02 4.37
CA CYS A 88 -0.66 9.89 5.29
C CYS A 88 -1.10 9.42 6.67
N HIS A 89 -2.16 10.01 7.22
CA HIS A 89 -2.54 9.81 8.62
C HIS A 89 -3.54 8.68 8.84
N MET A 90 -4.22 8.22 7.77
CA MET A 90 -5.14 7.08 7.77
C MET A 90 -4.86 6.18 6.56
N PRO A 91 -3.64 5.64 6.43
CA PRO A 91 -3.23 4.88 5.26
C PRO A 91 -4.04 3.58 5.13
N HIS A 92 -4.10 3.02 3.93
CA HIS A 92 -4.81 1.77 3.67
C HIS A 92 -3.99 0.57 4.14
N THR A 93 -3.85 0.38 5.45
CA THR A 93 -3.03 -0.68 6.06
C THR A 93 -3.85 -1.82 6.66
N SER A 94 -5.17 -1.75 6.59
CA SER A 94 -6.08 -2.79 7.07
C SER A 94 -6.62 -3.58 5.87
N TYR A 95 -6.63 -4.89 5.96
CA TYR A 95 -7.15 -5.76 4.92
C TYR A 95 -8.60 -6.16 5.24
N GLY A 96 -9.48 -6.07 4.25
CA GLY A 96 -10.86 -6.56 4.37
C GLY A 96 -11.62 -6.44 3.06
N LEU A 97 -12.61 -7.30 2.85
CA LEU A 97 -13.44 -7.37 1.64
C LEU A 97 -12.61 -7.44 0.35
N LEU A 98 -11.50 -8.19 0.39
CA LEU A 98 -10.53 -8.32 -0.72
C LEU A 98 -9.94 -6.98 -1.20
N LYS A 99 -9.87 -5.98 -0.31
CA LYS A 99 -9.27 -4.66 -0.58
C LYS A 99 -8.47 -4.16 0.62
N ALA A 100 -7.70 -3.10 0.39
CA ALA A 100 -7.10 -2.33 1.46
C ALA A 100 -8.10 -1.26 1.96
N ILE A 101 -8.20 -1.12 3.28
CA ILE A 101 -9.09 -0.21 4.00
C ILE A 101 -8.24 0.70 4.88
N ARG A 102 -8.70 1.94 5.06
CA ARG A 102 -8.05 2.94 5.89
C ARG A 102 -8.02 2.52 7.36
N GLY A 103 -6.84 2.62 7.96
CA GLY A 103 -6.71 2.54 9.41
C GLY A 103 -7.42 3.72 10.08
N HIS A 104 -8.06 3.45 11.22
CA HIS A 104 -8.71 4.48 12.05
C HIS A 104 -7.87 4.89 13.26
N THR A 105 -6.69 4.28 13.44
CA THR A 105 -5.66 4.81 14.33
C THR A 105 -4.94 5.95 13.60
N ILE A 106 -5.46 7.17 13.75
CA ILE A 106 -4.88 8.35 13.09
C ILE A 106 -3.51 8.63 13.71
N GLU A 107 -2.46 8.54 12.91
CA GLU A 107 -1.06 8.60 13.36
C GLU A 107 -0.21 9.45 12.42
N THR A 108 1.04 9.73 12.81
CA THR A 108 2.04 10.33 11.91
C THR A 108 2.92 9.23 11.32
N PRO A 109 3.16 9.19 9.99
CA PRO A 109 4.00 8.16 9.38
C PRO A 109 5.41 8.09 9.97
N ASP A 110 5.85 6.89 10.32
CA ASP A 110 7.20 6.59 10.78
C ASP A 110 7.71 5.28 10.14
N VAL A 111 8.97 5.30 9.71
CA VAL A 111 9.64 4.11 9.16
C VAL A 111 10.04 3.14 10.27
N ALA A 112 10.34 3.62 11.49
CA ALA A 112 10.72 2.74 12.60
C ALA A 112 9.60 1.72 12.90
N THR A 113 8.35 2.18 12.93
CA THR A 113 7.18 1.30 13.11
C THR A 113 7.09 0.23 12.02
N THR A 114 7.32 0.57 10.75
CA THR A 114 7.33 -0.44 9.67
C THR A 114 8.43 -1.47 9.85
N LEU A 115 9.63 -1.05 10.27
CA LEU A 115 10.77 -1.95 10.48
C LEU A 115 10.53 -2.92 11.64
N GLU A 116 9.89 -2.46 12.71
CA GLU A 116 9.59 -3.25 13.90
C GLU A 116 8.40 -4.20 13.69
N THR A 117 7.34 -3.72 13.03
CA THR A 117 6.03 -4.41 13.01
C THR A 117 5.73 -5.11 11.68
N GLY A 118 6.44 -4.75 10.62
CA GLY A 118 6.12 -5.15 9.25
C GLY A 118 4.92 -4.41 8.63
N ARG A 119 4.24 -3.52 9.35
CA ARG A 119 3.10 -2.76 8.81
C ARG A 119 3.56 -1.79 7.72
N PRO A 120 2.99 -1.83 6.50
CA PRO A 120 3.34 -0.89 5.44
C PRO A 120 3.12 0.58 5.86
N ASN A 121 4.09 1.46 5.59
CA ASN A 121 3.94 2.90 5.86
C ASN A 121 3.22 3.62 4.70
N ALA A 122 2.58 4.74 5.02
CA ALA A 122 1.84 5.56 4.08
C ALA A 122 2.63 6.02 2.84
N CYS A 123 3.91 6.34 3.00
CA CYS A 123 4.74 6.89 1.91
C CYS A 123 4.95 5.85 0.81
N ASN A 124 5.42 4.66 1.19
CA ASN A 124 5.71 3.58 0.24
C ASN A 124 4.45 2.86 -0.29
N LEU A 125 3.26 3.18 0.23
CA LEU A 125 1.98 2.75 -0.33
C LEU A 125 1.55 3.60 -1.55
N CYS A 126 2.14 4.81 -1.74
CA CYS A 126 2.03 5.58 -2.98
C CYS A 126 3.30 5.50 -3.82
N HIS A 127 4.45 5.71 -3.19
CA HIS A 127 5.78 5.65 -3.79
C HIS A 127 6.29 4.20 -3.84
N LEU A 128 5.56 3.38 -4.61
CA LEU A 128 5.79 1.95 -4.72
C LEU A 128 7.17 1.63 -5.29
N ASP A 129 7.77 2.54 -6.05
CA ASP A 129 9.09 2.43 -6.67
C ASP A 129 10.25 2.79 -5.72
N LYS A 130 9.95 3.29 -4.52
CA LYS A 130 10.95 3.75 -3.55
C LYS A 130 11.26 2.72 -2.47
N THR A 131 12.50 2.75 -2.02
CA THR A 131 13.00 1.93 -0.92
C THR A 131 12.49 2.46 0.42
N LEU A 132 12.62 1.67 1.49
CA LEU A 132 12.29 2.17 2.83
C LEU A 132 13.33 3.19 3.31
N ASP A 133 14.57 3.02 2.85
CA ASP A 133 15.68 3.92 3.12
C ASP A 133 15.46 5.32 2.53
N TRP A 134 14.90 5.39 1.31
CA TRP A 134 14.44 6.65 0.73
C TRP A 134 13.43 7.35 1.64
N THR A 135 12.44 6.64 2.16
CA THR A 135 11.44 7.22 3.08
C THR A 135 12.09 7.69 4.38
N ALA A 136 13.01 6.89 4.95
CA ALA A 136 13.73 7.24 6.17
C ALA A 136 14.53 8.53 6.01
N GLU A 137 15.18 8.73 4.86
CA GLU A 137 15.90 9.98 4.56
C GLU A 137 14.98 11.19 4.46
N HIS A 138 13.84 11.04 3.78
CA HIS A 138 12.90 12.15 3.60
C HIS A 138 12.26 12.55 4.92
N LEU A 139 11.91 11.57 5.77
CA LEU A 139 11.38 11.85 7.09
C LEU A 139 12.43 12.49 8.00
N ALA A 140 13.66 11.98 8.03
CA ALA A 140 14.75 12.58 8.82
C ALA A 140 15.02 14.04 8.43
N LYS A 141 15.07 14.34 7.13
CA LYS A 141 15.22 15.73 6.64
C LYS A 141 14.04 16.61 7.02
N ARG A 142 12.81 16.07 7.01
CA ARG A 142 11.59 16.82 7.33
C ARG A 142 11.46 17.11 8.82
N THR A 143 11.78 16.15 9.69
CA THR A 143 11.55 16.25 11.14
C THR A 143 12.78 16.73 11.90
N GLY A 144 13.98 16.70 11.29
CA GLY A 144 15.24 16.93 11.97
C GLY A 144 15.68 15.78 12.88
N GLN A 145 14.92 14.68 12.92
CA GLN A 145 15.25 13.50 13.71
C GLN A 145 16.31 12.64 12.99
N PRO A 146 17.12 11.86 13.74
CA PRO A 146 18.06 10.91 13.14
C PRO A 146 17.37 9.91 12.19
N LYS A 147 18.01 9.62 11.05
CA LYS A 147 17.55 8.59 10.11
C LYS A 147 17.52 7.23 10.79
N ALA A 148 16.40 6.52 10.69
CA ALA A 148 16.28 5.14 11.16
C ALA A 148 17.27 4.21 10.46
N LYS A 149 17.79 3.21 11.18
CA LYS A 149 18.70 2.20 10.61
C LYS A 149 17.90 1.18 9.77
N VAL A 150 18.05 1.25 8.45
CA VAL A 150 17.29 0.40 7.52
C VAL A 150 18.13 -0.83 7.11
N PRO A 151 17.59 -2.06 7.11
CA PRO A 151 18.30 -3.27 6.67
C PRO A 151 18.63 -3.28 5.16
N PRO A 152 19.66 -4.01 4.71
CA PRO A 152 20.15 -3.96 3.32
C PRO A 152 19.08 -4.20 2.23
N VAL A 153 18.16 -5.15 2.44
CA VAL A 153 17.07 -5.42 1.47
C VAL A 153 16.19 -4.20 1.26
N HIS A 154 15.94 -3.43 2.31
CA HIS A 154 15.12 -2.23 2.31
C HIS A 154 15.88 -0.95 1.91
N GLN A 155 17.20 -1.04 1.71
CA GLN A 155 18.02 0.03 1.13
C GLN A 155 18.07 -0.06 -0.40
N THR A 156 18.02 -1.28 -0.95
CA THR A 156 18.29 -1.55 -2.36
C THR A 156 17.07 -2.01 -3.15
N THR A 157 15.98 -2.36 -2.46
CA THR A 157 14.74 -2.86 -3.06
C THR A 157 13.57 -2.00 -2.61
N ALA A 158 12.69 -1.68 -3.54
CA ALA A 158 11.49 -0.92 -3.25
C ALA A 158 10.65 -1.66 -2.20
N ALA A 159 10.16 -0.93 -1.19
CA ALA A 159 9.49 -1.55 -0.04
C ALA A 159 8.26 -2.35 -0.49
N SER A 160 7.53 -1.84 -1.48
CA SER A 160 6.36 -2.51 -2.08
C SER A 160 6.72 -3.86 -2.72
N ALA A 161 7.88 -3.97 -3.39
CA ALA A 161 8.32 -5.20 -4.02
C ALA A 161 8.73 -6.25 -2.97
N VAL A 162 9.37 -5.80 -1.88
CA VAL A 162 9.66 -6.67 -0.73
C VAL A 162 8.36 -7.19 -0.11
N TRP A 163 7.40 -6.31 0.18
CA TRP A 163 6.11 -6.71 0.75
C TRP A 163 5.33 -7.67 -0.16
N LEU A 164 5.34 -7.43 -1.48
CA LEU A 164 4.61 -8.24 -2.45
C LEU A 164 5.22 -9.63 -2.64
N LEU A 165 6.55 -9.75 -2.68
CA LEU A 165 7.21 -11.01 -3.04
C LEU A 165 7.62 -11.82 -1.82
N ASN A 166 8.02 -11.15 -0.73
CA ASN A 166 8.60 -11.76 0.45
C ASN A 166 7.72 -11.65 1.70
N GLY A 167 6.89 -10.60 1.82
CA GLY A 167 6.02 -10.38 2.97
C GLY A 167 4.99 -11.50 3.19
N ASP A 168 4.32 -11.48 4.33
CA ASP A 168 3.23 -12.41 4.62
C ASP A 168 1.98 -12.12 3.78
N ALA A 169 0.97 -13.00 3.82
CA ALA A 169 -0.19 -12.91 2.93
C ALA A 169 -0.94 -11.56 3.03
N GLY A 170 -1.01 -10.97 4.23
CA GLY A 170 -1.60 -9.65 4.43
C GLY A 170 -0.78 -8.53 3.79
N GLN A 171 0.54 -8.54 3.99
CA GLN A 171 1.44 -7.59 3.33
C GLN A 171 1.38 -7.70 1.80
N ARG A 172 1.35 -8.94 1.27
CA ARG A 172 1.23 -9.17 -0.18
C ARG A 172 -0.10 -8.68 -0.74
N ALA A 173 -1.20 -8.92 -0.04
CA ALA A 173 -2.52 -8.40 -0.43
C ALA A 173 -2.54 -6.87 -0.47
N LEU A 174 -2.01 -6.21 0.58
CA LEU A 174 -1.95 -4.75 0.63
C LEU A 174 -1.05 -4.19 -0.48
N ALA A 175 0.14 -4.73 -0.68
CA ALA A 175 1.05 -4.29 -1.74
C ALA A 175 0.43 -4.48 -3.13
N ALA A 176 -0.17 -5.64 -3.39
CA ALA A 176 -0.85 -5.91 -4.66
C ALA A 176 -2.00 -4.92 -4.90
N TRP A 177 -2.82 -4.63 -3.88
CA TRP A 177 -3.91 -3.67 -4.02
C TRP A 177 -3.40 -2.27 -4.38
N HIS A 178 -2.34 -1.80 -3.72
CA HIS A 178 -1.76 -0.48 -3.99
C HIS A 178 -1.14 -0.39 -5.38
N MET A 179 -0.61 -1.48 -5.94
CA MET A 179 -0.15 -1.51 -7.33
C MET A 179 -1.27 -1.29 -8.35
N GLY A 180 -2.56 -1.37 -7.97
CA GLY A 180 -3.70 -1.01 -8.80
C GLY A 180 -4.40 0.29 -8.38
N TRP A 181 -3.90 0.97 -7.34
CA TRP A 181 -4.53 2.16 -6.76
C TRP A 181 -4.08 3.42 -7.48
N GLU A 182 -5.03 4.22 -7.98
CA GLU A 182 -4.75 5.36 -8.85
C GLU A 182 -3.75 6.38 -8.26
N PRO A 183 -3.85 6.82 -7.00
CA PRO A 183 -2.83 7.67 -6.37
C PRO A 183 -1.42 7.09 -6.43
N ALA A 184 -1.26 5.79 -6.24
CA ALA A 184 0.04 5.14 -6.31
C ALA A 184 0.56 5.03 -7.74
N LEU A 185 -0.32 4.75 -8.71
CA LEU A 185 0.04 4.76 -10.14
C LEU A 185 0.48 6.14 -10.62
N LEU A 186 -0.16 7.20 -10.12
CA LEU A 186 0.23 8.59 -10.41
C LEU A 186 1.57 8.94 -9.75
N ALA A 187 1.81 8.48 -8.51
CA ALA A 187 3.02 8.80 -7.75
C ALA A 187 4.27 8.00 -8.17
N SER A 188 4.10 6.77 -8.64
CA SER A 188 5.20 5.82 -8.92
C SER A 188 5.24 5.29 -10.35
N GLY A 189 4.34 5.76 -11.22
CA GLY A 189 4.19 5.27 -12.58
C GLY A 189 3.44 3.94 -12.69
N SER A 190 3.29 3.44 -13.91
CA SER A 190 2.61 2.18 -14.22
C SER A 190 3.42 1.30 -15.18
N GLY A 191 3.08 0.02 -15.25
CA GLY A 191 3.67 -0.96 -16.14
C GLY A 191 4.83 -1.76 -15.53
N TRP A 192 5.71 -1.13 -14.76
CA TRP A 192 6.84 -1.82 -14.12
C TRP A 192 6.41 -2.84 -13.05
N GLN A 193 5.21 -2.67 -12.49
CA GLN A 193 4.60 -3.58 -11.51
C GLN A 193 4.16 -4.91 -12.14
N SER A 194 3.87 -4.91 -13.45
CA SER A 194 3.28 -6.06 -14.17
C SER A 194 4.02 -7.39 -13.98
N PRO A 195 5.36 -7.49 -14.12
CA PRO A 195 6.06 -8.76 -13.91
C PRO A 195 5.95 -9.26 -12.47
N LEU A 196 5.93 -8.36 -11.48
CA LEU A 196 5.79 -8.71 -10.06
C LEU A 196 4.36 -9.18 -9.74
N LEU A 197 3.36 -8.49 -10.31
CA LEU A 197 1.96 -8.90 -10.22
C LEU A 197 1.71 -10.24 -10.95
N ALA A 198 2.39 -10.48 -12.08
CA ALA A 198 2.34 -11.75 -12.78
C ALA A 198 2.87 -12.89 -11.91
N ASP A 199 3.99 -12.70 -11.19
CA ASP A 199 4.47 -13.68 -10.20
C ASP A 199 3.46 -13.93 -9.07
N THR A 200 2.69 -12.91 -8.71
CA THR A 200 1.71 -12.98 -7.64
C THR A 200 0.43 -13.71 -8.06
N LEU A 201 0.21 -13.95 -9.37
CA LEU A 201 -0.87 -14.81 -9.87
C LEU A 201 -0.70 -16.28 -9.47
N THR A 202 0.43 -16.68 -8.88
CA THR A 202 0.62 -18.04 -8.36
C THR A 202 0.69 -18.12 -6.84
N ASP A 203 0.37 -17.02 -6.14
CA ASP A 203 0.36 -16.98 -4.67
C ASP A 203 -0.44 -18.12 -4.05
N PRO A 204 -0.02 -18.70 -2.90
CA PRO A 204 -0.80 -19.73 -2.21
C PRO A 204 -2.24 -19.32 -1.87
N TYR A 205 -2.48 -18.04 -1.57
CA TYR A 205 -3.79 -17.53 -1.19
C TYR A 205 -4.60 -17.03 -2.39
N SER A 206 -5.80 -17.59 -2.59
CA SER A 206 -6.73 -17.17 -3.64
C SER A 206 -7.06 -15.67 -3.57
N ALA A 207 -7.21 -15.13 -2.36
CA ALA A 207 -7.45 -13.70 -2.15
C ALA A 207 -6.31 -12.83 -2.69
N VAL A 208 -5.06 -13.20 -2.46
CA VAL A 208 -3.89 -12.47 -2.97
C VAL A 208 -3.85 -12.55 -4.50
N ARG A 209 -4.14 -13.72 -5.08
CA ARG A 209 -4.21 -13.90 -6.54
C ARG A 209 -5.30 -13.03 -7.18
N TYR A 210 -6.48 -12.97 -6.55
CA TYR A 210 -7.59 -12.11 -6.99
C TYR A 210 -7.18 -10.64 -6.99
N ILE A 211 -6.59 -10.16 -5.90
CA ILE A 211 -6.16 -8.75 -5.78
C ILE A 211 -5.06 -8.42 -6.79
N ALA A 212 -4.07 -9.32 -6.95
CA ALA A 212 -3.01 -9.15 -7.94
C ALA A 212 -3.58 -9.07 -9.36
N HIS A 213 -4.57 -9.89 -9.72
CA HIS A 213 -5.26 -9.78 -11.00
C HIS A 213 -5.98 -8.44 -11.16
N LYS A 214 -6.71 -7.98 -10.14
CA LYS A 214 -7.40 -6.68 -10.16
C LYS A 214 -6.44 -5.51 -10.32
N ALA A 215 -5.24 -5.59 -9.75
CA ALA A 215 -4.18 -4.61 -9.95
C ALA A 215 -3.52 -4.73 -11.33
N LEU A 216 -3.33 -5.96 -11.82
CA LEU A 216 -2.72 -6.23 -13.12
C LEU A 216 -3.55 -5.65 -14.26
N VAL A 217 -4.88 -5.79 -14.24
CA VAL A 217 -5.76 -5.22 -15.28
C VAL A 217 -5.78 -3.69 -15.32
N LYS A 218 -5.16 -3.01 -14.32
CA LYS A 218 -4.93 -1.56 -14.33
C LYS A 218 -3.61 -1.17 -14.98
N GLN A 219 -2.76 -2.14 -15.32
CA GLN A 219 -1.49 -1.90 -15.98
C GLN A 219 -1.64 -1.81 -17.50
N PRO A 220 -0.75 -1.05 -18.18
CA PRO A 220 -0.66 -1.04 -19.64
C PRO A 220 -0.56 -2.46 -20.22
N GLY A 221 -1.41 -2.76 -21.21
CA GLY A 221 -1.42 -4.06 -21.90
C GLY A 221 -2.36 -5.12 -21.30
N PHE A 222 -2.96 -4.87 -20.13
CA PHE A 222 -3.71 -5.89 -19.37
C PHE A 222 -5.21 -5.62 -19.21
N VAL A 223 -5.77 -4.56 -19.81
CA VAL A 223 -7.19 -4.16 -19.63
C VAL A 223 -8.18 -5.31 -19.87
N ALA A 224 -7.92 -6.16 -20.86
CA ALA A 224 -8.78 -7.30 -21.21
C ALA A 224 -8.29 -8.65 -20.65
N TYR A 225 -7.29 -8.64 -19.77
CA TYR A 225 -6.64 -9.85 -19.29
C TYR A 225 -7.56 -10.65 -18.36
N LYS A 226 -7.86 -11.89 -18.76
CA LYS A 226 -8.74 -12.82 -18.02
C LYS A 226 -7.92 -13.80 -17.21
N TYR A 227 -8.33 -14.00 -15.96
CA TYR A 227 -7.66 -14.87 -15.02
C TYR A 227 -8.67 -15.49 -14.05
N ASP A 228 -8.61 -16.81 -13.91
CA ASP A 228 -9.34 -17.55 -12.89
C ASP A 228 -8.42 -17.78 -11.69
N PHE A 229 -8.70 -17.06 -10.60
CA PHE A 229 -7.87 -17.08 -9.40
C PHE A 229 -8.07 -18.32 -8.53
N VAL A 230 -9.06 -19.16 -8.81
CA VAL A 230 -9.27 -20.46 -8.11
C VAL A 230 -8.96 -21.67 -8.99
N ALA A 231 -8.51 -21.44 -10.23
CA ALA A 231 -8.07 -22.50 -11.12
C ALA A 231 -6.92 -23.33 -10.52
N ASP A 232 -6.79 -24.55 -11.05
CA ASP A 232 -5.65 -25.43 -10.78
C ASP A 232 -4.31 -24.75 -11.06
N GLU A 233 -3.26 -25.26 -10.41
CA GLU A 233 -1.92 -24.66 -10.48
C GLU A 233 -1.37 -24.59 -11.90
N ALA A 234 -1.59 -25.61 -12.73
CA ALA A 234 -1.11 -25.65 -14.10
C ALA A 234 -1.69 -24.50 -14.94
N LYS A 235 -3.00 -24.24 -14.83
CA LYS A 235 -3.66 -23.11 -15.50
C LYS A 235 -3.16 -21.77 -14.98
N ARG A 236 -2.93 -21.64 -13.66
CA ARG A 236 -2.38 -20.40 -13.08
C ARG A 236 -0.96 -20.12 -13.55
N LEU A 237 -0.10 -21.13 -13.63
CA LEU A 237 1.25 -21.02 -14.19
C LEU A 237 1.24 -20.66 -15.67
N ALA A 238 0.32 -21.23 -16.47
CA ALA A 238 0.16 -20.85 -17.86
C ALA A 238 -0.22 -19.37 -18.01
N LYS A 239 -1.13 -18.88 -17.15
CA LYS A 239 -1.50 -17.46 -17.09
C LYS A 239 -0.36 -16.56 -16.64
N GLN A 240 0.43 -16.93 -15.64
CA GLN A 240 1.64 -16.18 -15.29
C GLN A 240 2.58 -16.02 -16.49
N LYS A 241 2.82 -17.10 -17.27
CA LYS A 241 3.66 -17.05 -18.48
C LYS A 241 3.08 -16.14 -19.55
N GLU A 242 1.76 -16.21 -19.78
CA GLU A 242 1.04 -15.32 -20.70
C GLU A 242 1.24 -13.85 -20.30
N ALA A 243 1.03 -13.53 -19.02
CA ALA A 243 1.20 -12.18 -18.49
C ALA A 243 2.64 -11.67 -18.67
N MET A 244 3.64 -12.51 -18.40
CA MET A 244 5.05 -12.15 -18.63
C MET A 244 5.32 -11.85 -20.11
N GLY A 245 4.72 -12.62 -21.03
CA GLY A 245 4.81 -12.37 -22.47
C GLY A 245 4.13 -11.07 -22.92
N ILE A 246 3.00 -10.69 -22.32
CA ILE A 246 2.34 -9.40 -22.57
C ILE A 246 3.26 -8.26 -22.12
N TRP A 247 3.81 -8.34 -20.90
CA TRP A 247 4.71 -7.32 -20.35
C TRP A 247 5.96 -7.11 -21.24
N LEU A 248 6.61 -8.19 -21.69
CA LEU A 248 7.79 -8.12 -22.55
C LEU A 248 7.53 -7.43 -23.92
N ARG A 249 6.29 -7.43 -24.41
CA ARG A 249 5.91 -6.78 -25.67
C ARG A 249 5.35 -5.37 -25.49
N GLU A 250 5.05 -4.95 -24.28
CA GLU A 250 4.43 -3.65 -24.03
C GLU A 250 5.47 -2.53 -24.10
N GLN A 251 5.26 -1.61 -25.04
CA GLN A 251 6.20 -0.53 -25.33
C GLN A 251 5.95 0.74 -24.50
N ARG A 252 4.79 0.83 -23.83
CA ARG A 252 4.39 2.03 -23.07
C ARG A 252 4.89 2.05 -21.62
N ILE A 253 5.77 1.12 -21.25
CA ILE A 253 6.27 1.02 -19.87
C ILE A 253 7.33 2.09 -19.64
N LYS A 254 7.09 2.95 -18.65
CA LYS A 254 8.09 3.89 -18.16
C LYS A 254 8.79 3.26 -16.95
N ILE A 255 10.09 2.97 -17.11
CA ILE A 255 10.90 2.38 -16.06
C ILE A 255 11.25 3.49 -15.04
N PRO A 256 10.93 3.32 -13.75
CA PRO A 256 11.38 4.24 -12.71
C PRO A 256 12.90 4.34 -12.66
N LEU A 257 13.42 5.53 -12.39
CA LEU A 257 14.84 5.75 -12.15
C LEU A 257 15.08 6.11 -10.66
N PRO A 258 16.04 5.46 -9.98
CA PRO A 258 16.81 4.30 -10.46
C PRO A 258 15.93 3.04 -10.61
N ALA A 259 16.27 2.17 -11.58
CA ALA A 259 15.50 0.96 -11.89
C ALA A 259 15.75 -0.20 -10.90
N GLY A 260 16.95 -0.24 -10.31
CA GLY A 260 17.38 -1.32 -9.41
C GLY A 260 16.43 -1.62 -8.24
N PRO A 261 15.84 -0.62 -7.56
CA PRO A 261 14.82 -0.81 -6.55
C PRO A 261 13.57 -1.58 -7.01
N VAL A 262 13.15 -1.39 -8.26
CA VAL A 262 11.98 -2.08 -8.82
C VAL A 262 12.33 -3.41 -9.50
N LEU A 263 13.52 -3.94 -9.23
CA LEU A 263 14.01 -5.23 -9.73
C LEU A 263 14.13 -5.27 -11.27
N LEU A 264 14.44 -4.11 -11.85
CA LEU A 264 14.76 -3.94 -13.26
C LEU A 264 16.14 -3.28 -13.39
N ASN A 265 16.85 -3.52 -14.49
CA ASN A 265 18.02 -2.73 -14.85
C ASN A 265 17.63 -1.48 -15.68
N ALA A 266 18.61 -0.65 -16.04
CA ALA A 266 18.37 0.58 -16.79
C ALA A 266 17.77 0.34 -18.20
N GLN A 267 17.93 -0.86 -18.76
CA GLN A 267 17.35 -1.29 -20.03
C GLN A 267 15.97 -1.93 -19.86
N GLY A 268 15.42 -1.98 -18.64
CA GLY A 268 14.13 -2.61 -18.35
C GLY A 268 14.17 -4.13 -18.25
N VAL A 269 15.36 -4.72 -18.25
CA VAL A 269 15.53 -6.17 -18.08
C VAL A 269 15.35 -6.50 -16.61
N ARG A 270 14.53 -7.52 -16.34
CA ARG A 270 14.21 -7.99 -14.99
C ARG A 270 15.40 -8.68 -14.34
N ASP A 271 15.63 -8.34 -13.07
CA ASP A 271 16.58 -9.03 -12.21
C ASP A 271 15.93 -10.32 -11.66
N VAL A 272 16.05 -11.39 -12.44
CA VAL A 272 15.38 -12.66 -12.16
C VAL A 272 15.89 -13.27 -10.84
N ASP A 273 17.20 -13.17 -10.57
CA ASP A 273 17.81 -13.80 -9.40
C ASP A 273 17.34 -13.15 -8.09
N ARG A 274 17.28 -11.81 -8.02
CA ARG A 274 16.75 -11.11 -6.85
C ARG A 274 15.26 -11.38 -6.64
N VAL A 275 14.48 -11.42 -7.72
CA VAL A 275 13.04 -11.73 -7.63
C VAL A 275 12.83 -13.15 -7.09
N GLN A 276 13.54 -14.14 -7.64
CA GLN A 276 13.42 -15.52 -7.19
C GLN A 276 13.90 -15.69 -5.74
N THR A 277 14.95 -14.96 -5.34
CA THR A 277 15.41 -14.95 -3.94
C THR A 277 14.31 -14.47 -3.00
N LEU A 278 13.65 -13.34 -3.30
CA LEU A 278 12.56 -12.81 -2.48
C LEU A 278 11.37 -13.77 -2.38
N ILE A 279 11.00 -14.42 -3.48
CA ILE A 279 9.90 -15.39 -3.54
C ILE A 279 10.25 -16.65 -2.73
N ARG A 280 11.48 -17.17 -2.83
CA ARG A 280 11.91 -18.38 -2.11
C ARG A 280 11.98 -18.18 -0.60
N THR A 281 12.34 -16.98 -0.14
CA THR A 281 12.40 -16.64 1.28
C THR A 281 11.10 -16.04 1.82
N ARG A 282 10.01 -16.10 1.02
CA ARG A 282 8.71 -15.54 1.37
C ARG A 282 8.18 -16.10 2.69
N ASN A 283 7.58 -15.23 3.47
CA ASN A 283 6.82 -15.61 4.64
C ASN A 283 5.51 -16.33 4.23
N ASN A 284 5.53 -17.65 4.35
CA ASN A 284 4.39 -18.53 4.10
C ASN A 284 3.66 -18.92 5.40
N ARG A 285 3.84 -18.17 6.49
CA ARG A 285 3.08 -18.36 7.73
C ARG A 285 1.59 -18.45 7.38
N PRO A 286 0.87 -19.50 7.81
CA PRO A 286 -0.57 -19.56 7.67
C PRO A 286 -1.22 -18.34 8.32
N MET A 287 -2.10 -17.66 7.60
CA MET A 287 -2.81 -16.47 8.06
C MET A 287 -4.30 -16.70 8.01
N ARG A 288 -5.00 -16.35 9.09
CA ARG A 288 -6.45 -16.41 9.19
C ARG A 288 -7.01 -15.01 9.41
N LEU A 289 -7.04 -14.22 8.34
CA LEU A 289 -7.63 -12.89 8.33
C LEU A 289 -9.16 -13.00 8.26
N ARG A 290 -9.78 -13.34 9.40
CA ARG A 290 -11.24 -13.39 9.55
C ARG A 290 -11.74 -12.00 9.89
N GLU A 291 -12.77 -11.55 9.20
CA GLU A 291 -13.47 -10.28 9.50
C GLU A 291 -14.39 -10.47 10.73
#